data_AF-A0A8T3P3T6-F1
#
_entry.id   AF-A0A8T3P3T6-F1
#
_cell.length_a   1.000
_cell.length_b   1.000
_cell.length_c   1.000
_cell.angle_alpha   90.00
_cell.angle_beta   90.00
_cell.angle_gamma   90.00
#
_symmetry.space_group_name_H-M   'P 1'
#
loop_
_entity.id
_entity.type
_entity.pdbx_description
1 polymer ?
#
loop_
_entity_poly.entity_id
_entity_poly.type
_entity_poly.pdbx_seq_one_letter_code
_entity_poly.pdbx_strand_id
1 'polypeptide(L)'
;MNADAGIALGSLVVAIIVCVIAARSYKKSKRLEFFQRRDQLFAKISDLNAKNSEAHLISAKYEIVAVKNASLGLSGEQAEKHTAIIAAIKEIRKNMEKSIKNWDESIQHLHAMCSSLTPKTDTARVENLIAMVQAASDDLKKYNDASLSSLHILENTNSIIKVSLAEFDEKVRQIDLDLRKAIKGFNEKSPE
;
A
#
# COMPACT_ATOMS: atom_id res chain seq x y z
N MET A 1 -71.44 -1.18 -40.13
CA MET A 1 -70.78 -1.00 -38.81
C MET A 1 -69.43 -1.67 -38.89
N ASN A 2 -68.37 -0.88 -38.80
CA ASN A 2 -67.09 -1.11 -39.47
C ASN A 2 -66.17 -2.03 -38.67
N ALA A 3 -65.98 -3.25 -39.14
CA ALA A 3 -65.00 -4.21 -38.60
C ALA A 3 -63.55 -3.65 -38.64
N ASP A 4 -63.25 -2.76 -39.59
CA ASP A 4 -61.93 -2.15 -39.77
C ASP A 4 -61.55 -1.17 -38.64
N ALA A 5 -62.53 -0.51 -38.01
CA ALA A 5 -62.27 0.40 -36.88
C ALA A 5 -61.86 -0.36 -35.60
N GLY A 6 -62.39 -1.57 -35.41
CA GLY A 6 -62.06 -2.44 -34.27
C GLY A 6 -60.66 -3.05 -34.37
N ILE A 7 -60.22 -3.40 -35.59
CA ILE A 7 -58.88 -3.95 -35.84
C ILE A 7 -57.80 -2.87 -35.68
N ALA A 8 -58.07 -1.63 -36.14
CA ALA A 8 -57.15 -0.51 -35.98
C ALA A 8 -56.98 -0.06 -34.51
N LEU A 9 -58.06 -0.07 -33.72
CA LEU A 9 -58.00 0.20 -32.28
C LEU A 9 -57.27 -0.91 -31.51
N GLY A 10 -57.49 -2.18 -31.87
CA GLY A 10 -56.79 -3.32 -31.28
C GLY A 10 -55.27 -3.28 -31.51
N SER A 11 -54.83 -2.94 -32.73
CA SER A 11 -53.40 -2.86 -33.04
C SER A 11 -52.69 -1.70 -32.33
N LEU A 12 -53.37 -0.56 -32.16
CA LEU A 12 -52.86 0.60 -31.41
C LEU A 12 -52.66 0.28 -29.93
N VAL A 13 -53.61 -0.41 -29.29
CA VAL A 13 -53.51 -0.81 -27.89
C VAL A 13 -52.35 -1.80 -27.67
N VAL A 14 -52.16 -2.76 -28.58
CA VAL A 14 -51.04 -3.70 -28.52
C VAL A 14 -49.70 -2.97 -28.66
N ALA A 15 -49.59 -2.01 -29.59
CA ALA A 15 -48.38 -1.21 -29.76
C ALA A 15 -48.03 -0.40 -28.50
N ILE A 16 -49.01 0.24 -27.87
CA ILE A 16 -48.81 1.00 -26.63
C ILE A 16 -48.34 0.07 -25.49
N ILE A 17 -48.94 -1.11 -25.35
CA ILE A 17 -48.55 -2.09 -24.33
C ILE A 17 -47.10 -2.56 -24.56
N VAL A 18 -46.72 -2.88 -25.80
CA VAL A 18 -45.36 -3.29 -26.16
C VAL A 18 -44.36 -2.16 -25.87
N CYS A 19 -44.68 -0.91 -26.21
CA CYS A 19 -43.84 0.24 -25.89
C CYS A 19 -43.66 0.43 -24.37
N VAL A 20 -44.73 0.27 -23.57
CA VAL A 20 -44.66 0.38 -22.10
C VAL A 20 -43.81 -0.75 -21.50
N ILE A 21 -43.95 -1.98 -22.00
CA ILE A 21 -43.13 -3.12 -21.55
C ILE A 21 -41.67 -2.90 -21.93
N ALA A 22 -41.38 -2.49 -23.16
CA ALA A 22 -40.02 -2.18 -23.62
C ALA A 22 -39.39 -1.05 -22.79
N ALA A 23 -40.14 0.02 -22.52
CA ALA A 23 -39.68 1.12 -21.66
C ALA A 23 -39.42 0.69 -20.21
N ARG A 24 -40.28 -0.17 -19.64
CA ARG A 24 -40.07 -0.75 -18.30
C ARG A 24 -38.84 -1.66 -18.27
N SER A 25 -38.66 -2.49 -19.28
CA SER A 25 -37.52 -3.41 -19.38
C SER A 25 -36.21 -2.64 -19.56
N TYR A 26 -36.19 -1.63 -20.43
CA TYR A 26 -35.06 -0.71 -20.60
C TYR A 26 -34.68 0.02 -19.30
N LYS A 27 -35.68 0.54 -18.57
CA LYS A 27 -35.47 1.19 -17.27
C LYS A 27 -34.93 0.21 -16.22
N LYS A 28 -35.35 -1.06 -16.25
CA LYS A 28 -34.83 -2.12 -15.38
C LYS A 28 -33.38 -2.46 -15.72
N SER A 29 -33.02 -2.54 -17.02
CA SER A 29 -31.65 -2.77 -17.49
C SER A 29 -30.69 -1.67 -17.02
N LYS A 30 -31.04 -0.39 -17.24
CA LYS A 30 -30.20 0.73 -16.78
C LYS A 30 -30.00 0.76 -15.28
N ARG A 31 -31.05 0.41 -14.51
CA ARG A 31 -30.96 0.33 -13.05
C ARG A 31 -30.02 -0.79 -12.60
N LEU A 32 -30.03 -1.93 -13.30
CA LEU A 32 -29.12 -3.04 -13.02
C LEU A 32 -27.67 -2.67 -13.33
N GLU A 33 -27.40 -2.08 -14.49
CA GLU A 33 -26.07 -1.59 -14.87
C GLU A 33 -25.52 -0.57 -13.86
N PHE A 34 -26.38 0.34 -13.37
CA PHE A 34 -26.00 1.27 -12.32
C PHE A 34 -25.53 0.55 -11.05
N PHE A 35 -26.30 -0.45 -10.58
CA PHE A 35 -25.93 -1.19 -9.38
C PHE A 35 -24.63 -1.98 -9.57
N GLN A 36 -24.44 -2.62 -10.72
CA GLN A 36 -23.18 -3.31 -11.03
C GLN A 36 -21.97 -2.36 -10.98
N ARG A 37 -22.05 -1.18 -11.60
CA ARG A 37 -20.98 -0.17 -11.57
C ARG A 37 -20.73 0.35 -10.15
N ARG A 38 -21.79 0.60 -9.39
CA ARG A 38 -21.69 1.06 -8.01
C ARG A 38 -21.03 -0.01 -7.12
N ASP A 39 -21.40 -1.27 -7.29
CA ASP A 39 -20.83 -2.37 -6.51
C ASP A 39 -19.35 -2.59 -6.89
N GLN A 40 -18.98 -2.44 -8.17
CA GLN A 40 -17.59 -2.40 -8.61
C GLN A 40 -16.80 -1.26 -7.95
N LEU A 41 -17.39 -0.06 -7.85
CA LEU A 41 -16.78 1.09 -7.20
C LEU A 41 -16.52 0.82 -5.71
N PHE A 42 -17.49 0.22 -4.99
CA PHE A 42 -17.29 -0.20 -3.61
C PHE A 42 -16.18 -1.24 -3.46
N ALA A 43 -16.10 -2.22 -4.37
CA ALA A 43 -15.02 -3.21 -4.36
C ALA A 43 -13.64 -2.55 -4.55
N LYS A 44 -13.51 -1.58 -5.47
CA LYS A 44 -12.26 -0.84 -5.68
C LYS A 44 -11.86 0.01 -4.47
N ILE A 45 -12.82 0.63 -3.79
CA ILE A 45 -12.54 1.37 -2.55
C ILE A 45 -12.08 0.42 -1.44
N SER A 46 -12.68 -0.77 -1.35
CA SER A 46 -12.22 -1.79 -0.41
C SER A 46 -10.79 -2.25 -0.68
N ASP A 47 -10.42 -2.44 -1.95
CA ASP A 47 -9.03 -2.74 -2.35
C ASP A 47 -8.07 -1.61 -1.97
N LEU A 48 -8.47 -0.36 -2.23
CA LEU A 48 -7.70 0.82 -1.84
C LEU A 48 -7.46 0.87 -0.32
N ASN A 49 -8.47 0.55 0.48
CA ASN A 49 -8.36 0.48 1.94
C ASN A 49 -7.42 -0.65 2.42
N ALA A 50 -7.44 -1.80 1.73
CA ALA A 50 -6.52 -2.90 2.01
C ALA A 50 -5.06 -2.50 1.72
N LYS A 51 -4.81 -1.83 0.59
CA LYS A 51 -3.47 -1.30 0.26
C LYS A 51 -3.01 -0.22 1.25
N ASN A 52 -3.92 0.62 1.75
CA ASN A 52 -3.57 1.59 2.79
C ASN A 52 -3.19 0.90 4.11
N SER A 53 -3.88 -0.19 4.45
CA SER A 53 -3.52 -1.03 5.60
C SER A 53 -2.13 -1.67 5.42
N GLU A 54 -1.79 -2.09 4.20
CA GLU A 54 -0.43 -2.57 3.87
C GLU A 54 0.63 -1.46 4.05
N ALA A 55 0.32 -0.22 3.66
CA ALA A 55 1.20 0.92 3.90
C ALA A 55 1.46 1.13 5.40
N HIS A 56 0.43 1.01 6.26
CA HIS A 56 0.64 1.04 7.72
C HIS A 56 1.58 -0.07 8.19
N LEU A 57 1.45 -1.29 7.67
CA LEU A 57 2.33 -2.40 8.03
C LEU A 57 3.78 -2.14 7.61
N ILE A 58 4.01 -1.59 6.41
CA ILE A 58 5.36 -1.21 5.95
C ILE A 58 5.94 -0.11 6.85
N SER A 59 5.16 0.90 7.21
CA SER A 59 5.59 1.96 8.15
C SER A 59 6.02 1.38 9.51
N ALA A 60 5.25 0.45 10.06
CA ALA A 60 5.59 -0.24 11.30
C ALA A 60 6.89 -1.07 11.16
N LYS A 61 7.13 -1.70 10.01
CA LYS A 61 8.39 -2.43 9.77
C LYS A 61 9.61 -1.51 9.80
N TYR A 62 9.51 -0.29 9.28
CA TYR A 62 10.60 0.69 9.42
C TYR A 62 10.94 0.98 10.88
N GLU A 63 9.95 1.05 11.77
CA GLU A 63 10.17 1.21 13.21
C GLU A 63 10.91 0.01 13.81
N ILE A 64 10.54 -1.22 13.43
CA ILE A 64 11.24 -2.43 13.86
C ILE A 64 12.71 -2.41 13.40
N VAL A 65 12.98 -2.02 12.15
CA VAL A 65 14.36 -1.92 11.64
C VAL A 65 15.16 -0.85 12.39
N ALA A 66 14.56 0.31 12.67
CA ALA A 66 15.21 1.36 13.45
C ALA A 66 15.57 0.89 14.86
N VAL A 67 14.66 0.22 15.56
CA VAL A 67 14.90 -0.34 16.91
C VAL A 67 15.99 -1.40 16.87
N LYS A 68 15.92 -2.33 15.91
CA LYS A 68 16.92 -3.39 15.72
C LYS A 68 18.32 -2.82 15.46
N ASN A 69 18.42 -1.69 14.76
CA ASN A 69 19.70 -1.03 14.49
C ASN A 69 20.24 -0.30 15.72
N ALA A 70 19.36 0.30 16.54
CA ALA A 70 19.75 0.95 17.79
C ALA A 70 20.28 -0.05 18.82
N SER A 71 19.75 -1.28 18.83
CA SER A 71 20.14 -2.32 19.80
C SER A 71 21.49 -3.00 19.53
N LEU A 72 22.26 -2.59 18.50
CA LEU A 72 23.51 -3.25 18.12
C LEU A 72 24.73 -2.89 18.98
N GLY A 73 24.62 -1.94 19.92
CA GLY A 73 25.65 -1.70 20.94
C GLY A 73 27.02 -1.28 20.38
N LEU A 74 27.04 -0.48 19.30
CA LEU A 74 28.28 -0.10 18.59
C LEU A 74 28.97 1.12 19.21
N SER A 75 30.29 1.21 19.02
CA SER A 75 31.14 2.34 19.46
C SER A 75 31.96 2.93 18.30
N GLY A 76 32.36 4.20 18.42
CA GLY A 76 33.23 4.87 17.44
C GLY A 76 32.54 5.21 16.12
N GLU A 77 33.29 5.22 15.01
CA GLU A 77 32.82 5.60 13.66
C GLU A 77 31.58 4.79 13.19
N GLN A 78 31.45 3.54 13.65
CA GLN A 78 30.29 2.70 13.37
C GLN A 78 29.01 3.18 14.07
N ALA A 79 29.11 3.75 15.27
CA ALA A 79 27.97 4.33 15.98
C ALA A 79 27.44 5.57 15.26
N GLU A 80 28.34 6.40 14.69
CA GLU A 80 27.96 7.57 13.90
C GLU A 80 27.24 7.16 12.60
N LYS A 81 27.78 6.18 11.88
CA LYS A 81 27.15 5.63 10.67
C LYS A 81 25.77 5.02 10.96
N HIS A 82 25.62 4.30 12.06
CA HIS A 82 24.33 3.73 12.47
C HIS A 82 23.33 4.80 12.89
N THR A 83 23.79 5.85 13.57
CA THR A 83 22.95 6.98 13.94
C THR A 83 22.40 7.67 12.69
N ALA A 84 23.24 7.85 11.66
CA ALA A 84 22.80 8.39 10.37
C ALA A 84 21.77 7.49 9.67
N ILE A 85 21.96 6.17 9.68
CA ILE A 85 20.99 5.20 9.12
C ILE A 85 19.66 5.24 9.89
N ILE A 86 19.70 5.26 11.23
CA ILE A 86 18.49 5.34 12.08
C ILE A 86 17.75 6.65 11.82
N ALA A 87 18.46 7.77 11.68
CA ALA A 87 17.85 9.05 11.34
C ALA A 87 17.18 9.02 9.96
N ALA A 88 17.83 8.45 8.95
CA ALA A 88 17.26 8.27 7.62
C ALA A 88 16.00 7.41 7.63
N ILE A 89 16.01 6.28 8.36
CA ILE A 89 14.84 5.41 8.51
C ILE A 89 13.67 6.15 9.18
N LYS A 90 13.94 6.91 10.24
CA LYS A 90 12.91 7.69 10.94
C LYS A 90 12.29 8.75 10.04
N GLU A 91 13.09 9.42 9.22
CA GLU A 91 12.59 10.43 8.28
C GLU A 91 11.73 9.80 7.17
N ILE A 92 12.16 8.66 6.61
CA ILE A 92 11.36 7.90 5.64
C ILE A 92 10.00 7.50 6.25
N ARG A 93 10.01 6.95 7.48
CA ARG A 93 8.79 6.61 8.22
C ARG A 93 7.87 7.82 8.37
N LYS A 94 8.38 8.95 8.84
CA LYS A 94 7.58 10.17 9.06
C LYS A 94 6.90 10.64 7.78
N ASN A 95 7.63 10.62 6.66
CA ASN A 95 7.07 10.96 5.35
C ASN A 95 6.00 9.96 4.92
N MET A 96 6.19 8.67 5.22
CA MET A 96 5.21 7.62 4.96
C MET A 96 3.94 7.79 5.79
N GLU A 97 4.03 8.02 7.09
CA GLU A 97 2.87 8.27 7.97
C GLU A 97 2.06 9.48 7.51
N LYS A 98 2.72 10.55 7.06
CA LYS A 98 2.05 11.72 6.49
C LYS A 98 1.26 11.37 5.23
N SER A 99 1.86 10.60 4.33
CA SER A 99 1.19 10.15 3.10
C SER A 99 0.00 9.24 3.37
N ILE A 100 0.17 8.28 4.30
CA ILE A 100 -0.89 7.37 4.73
C ILE A 100 -2.10 8.13 5.28
N LYS A 101 -1.87 9.14 6.12
CA LYS A 101 -2.94 9.99 6.64
C LYS A 101 -3.70 10.70 5.52
N ASN A 102 -2.99 11.26 4.54
CA ASN A 102 -3.63 11.92 3.40
C ASN A 102 -4.49 10.94 2.58
N TRP A 103 -4.06 9.68 2.46
CA TRP A 103 -4.84 8.65 1.79
C TRP A 103 -6.07 8.23 2.57
N ASP A 104 -5.99 8.10 3.89
CA ASP A 104 -7.17 7.83 4.73
C ASP A 104 -8.26 8.88 4.54
N GLU A 105 -7.88 10.17 4.58
CA GLU A 105 -8.82 11.28 4.34
C GLU A 105 -9.44 11.21 2.94
N SER A 106 -8.62 10.87 1.93
CA SER A 106 -9.06 10.72 0.53
C SER A 106 -10.01 9.54 0.34
N ILE A 107 -9.71 8.39 0.97
CA ILE A 107 -10.54 7.19 0.94
C ILE A 107 -11.90 7.46 1.59
N GLN A 108 -11.92 8.14 2.74
CA GLN A 108 -13.17 8.53 3.41
C GLN A 108 -14.01 9.45 2.52
N HIS A 109 -13.37 10.43 1.87
CA HIS A 109 -14.06 11.32 0.95
C HIS A 109 -14.67 10.57 -0.24
N LEU A 110 -13.95 9.62 -0.82
CA LEU A 110 -14.45 8.74 -1.89
C LEU A 110 -15.63 7.88 -1.40
N HIS A 111 -15.56 7.31 -0.20
CA HIS A 111 -16.66 6.58 0.42
C HIS A 111 -17.93 7.43 0.56
N ALA A 112 -17.78 8.68 1.01
CA ALA A 112 -18.89 9.62 1.14
C ALA A 112 -19.51 9.95 -0.23
N MET A 113 -18.69 10.22 -1.25
CA MET A 113 -19.18 10.44 -2.61
C MET A 113 -19.95 9.24 -3.16
N CYS A 114 -19.42 8.03 -2.98
CA CYS A 114 -20.03 6.80 -3.48
C CYS A 114 -21.36 6.49 -2.78
N SER A 115 -21.43 6.73 -1.48
CA SER A 115 -22.65 6.54 -0.68
C SER A 115 -23.77 7.50 -1.09
N SER A 116 -23.45 8.64 -1.70
CA SER A 116 -24.43 9.61 -2.22
C SER A 116 -25.02 9.25 -3.59
N LEU A 117 -24.50 8.21 -4.26
CA LEU A 117 -24.94 7.84 -5.61
C LEU A 117 -26.34 7.20 -5.60
N THR A 118 -27.17 7.58 -6.58
CA THR A 118 -28.51 7.04 -6.76
C THR A 118 -28.69 6.50 -8.18
N PRO A 119 -29.70 5.66 -8.46
CA PRO A 119 -29.95 5.17 -9.82
C PRO A 119 -30.27 6.27 -10.86
N LYS A 120 -30.49 7.51 -10.43
CA LYS A 120 -30.66 8.68 -11.31
C LYS A 120 -29.35 9.40 -11.58
N THR A 121 -28.26 9.02 -10.91
CA THR A 121 -26.96 9.62 -11.10
C THR A 121 -26.45 9.30 -12.50
N ASP A 122 -25.91 10.32 -13.16
CA ASP A 122 -25.33 10.20 -14.49
C ASP A 122 -24.23 9.13 -14.52
N THR A 123 -24.29 8.25 -15.52
CA THR A 123 -23.32 7.19 -15.75
C THR A 123 -21.91 7.76 -15.87
N ALA A 124 -21.73 8.90 -16.55
CA ALA A 124 -20.41 9.53 -16.71
C ALA A 124 -19.81 9.93 -15.35
N ARG A 125 -20.64 10.34 -14.39
CA ARG A 125 -20.20 10.66 -13.03
C ARG A 125 -19.72 9.41 -12.28
N VAL A 126 -20.38 8.27 -12.47
CA VAL A 126 -19.95 7.00 -11.86
C VAL A 126 -18.64 6.53 -12.48
N GLU A 127 -18.48 6.61 -13.80
CA GLU A 127 -17.24 6.25 -14.50
C GLU A 127 -16.05 7.14 -14.08
N ASN A 128 -16.29 8.45 -13.93
CA ASN A 128 -15.27 9.36 -13.43
C ASN A 128 -14.81 8.98 -12.01
N LEU A 129 -15.73 8.61 -11.12
CA LEU A 129 -15.38 8.14 -9.78
C LEU A 129 -14.60 6.82 -9.84
N ILE A 130 -14.98 5.88 -10.70
CA ILE A 130 -14.25 4.63 -10.92
C ILE A 130 -12.81 4.92 -11.37
N ALA A 131 -12.62 5.87 -12.29
CA ALA A 131 -11.30 6.28 -12.76
C ALA A 131 -10.46 6.95 -11.67
N MET A 132 -11.07 7.82 -10.85
CA MET A 132 -10.39 8.46 -9.71
C MET A 132 -9.93 7.42 -8.68
N VAL A 133 -10.79 6.47 -8.31
CA VAL A 133 -10.42 5.38 -7.37
C VAL A 133 -9.33 4.50 -7.98
N GLN A 134 -9.38 4.23 -9.29
CA GLN A 134 -8.36 3.43 -9.96
C GLN A 134 -6.99 4.14 -9.93
N ALA A 135 -6.94 5.42 -10.30
CA ALA A 135 -5.70 6.19 -10.28
C ALA A 135 -5.10 6.25 -8.86
N ALA A 136 -5.92 6.52 -7.84
CA ALA A 136 -5.47 6.51 -6.45
C ALA A 136 -4.93 5.14 -6.01
N SER A 137 -5.58 4.06 -6.43
CA SER A 137 -5.17 2.68 -6.12
C SER A 137 -3.85 2.28 -6.79
N ASP A 138 -3.61 2.79 -8.00
CA ASP A 138 -2.37 2.57 -8.74
C ASP A 138 -1.21 3.38 -8.13
N ASP A 139 -1.46 4.63 -7.74
CA ASP A 139 -0.48 5.49 -7.05
C ASP A 139 -0.05 4.89 -5.70
N LEU A 140 -1.01 4.41 -4.90
CA LEU A 140 -0.75 3.83 -3.59
C LEU A 140 0.03 2.50 -3.71
N LYS A 141 -0.30 1.70 -4.73
CA LYS A 141 0.46 0.50 -5.06
C LYS A 141 1.91 0.83 -5.43
N LYS A 142 2.11 1.78 -6.34
CA LYS A 142 3.46 2.19 -6.77
C LYS A 142 4.30 2.68 -5.59
N TYR A 143 3.69 3.42 -4.67
CA TYR A 143 4.36 3.84 -3.46
C TYR A 143 4.73 2.66 -2.56
N ASN A 144 3.80 1.72 -2.31
CA ASN A 144 4.09 0.52 -1.51
C ASN A 144 5.26 -0.26 -2.10
N ASP A 145 5.28 -0.49 -3.41
CA ASP A 145 6.36 -1.19 -4.10
C ASP A 145 7.72 -0.47 -3.91
N ALA A 146 7.74 0.86 -4.02
CA ALA A 146 8.95 1.66 -3.82
C ALA A 146 9.43 1.65 -2.35
N SER A 147 8.52 1.73 -1.40
CA SER A 147 8.83 1.64 0.03
C SER A 147 9.32 0.25 0.42
N LEU A 148 8.70 -0.83 -0.09
CA LEU A 148 9.16 -2.21 0.10
C LEU A 148 10.59 -2.40 -0.43
N SER A 149 10.89 -1.88 -1.62
CA SER A 149 12.23 -1.91 -2.19
C SER A 149 13.24 -1.19 -1.28
N SER A 150 12.88 0.01 -0.82
CA SER A 150 13.72 0.80 0.09
C SER A 150 13.96 0.09 1.43
N LEU A 151 12.92 -0.50 2.00
CA LEU A 151 13.02 -1.30 3.23
C LEU A 151 13.93 -2.51 3.04
N HIS A 152 13.81 -3.24 1.92
CA HIS A 152 14.68 -4.38 1.61
C HIS A 152 16.16 -3.98 1.49
N ILE A 153 16.46 -2.85 0.84
CA ILE A 153 17.83 -2.32 0.76
C ILE A 153 18.38 -2.06 2.17
N LEU A 154 17.58 -1.46 3.05
CA LEU A 154 17.95 -1.16 4.42
C LEU A 154 18.13 -2.43 5.28
N GLU A 155 17.24 -3.41 5.12
CA GLU A 155 17.34 -4.71 5.78
C GLU A 155 18.58 -5.51 5.34
N ASN A 156 18.88 -5.52 4.03
CA ASN A 156 20.06 -6.18 3.49
C ASN A 156 21.34 -5.48 3.92
N THR A 157 21.36 -4.15 3.88
CA THR A 157 22.50 -3.35 4.37
C THR A 157 22.76 -3.65 5.85
N ASN A 158 21.71 -3.78 6.67
CA ASN A 158 21.83 -4.21 8.07
C ASN A 158 22.44 -5.62 8.21
N SER A 159 21.98 -6.58 7.39
CA SER A 159 22.53 -7.94 7.40
C SER A 159 24.04 -7.95 7.07
N ILE A 160 24.44 -7.22 6.03
CA ILE A 160 25.85 -7.08 5.62
C ILE A 160 26.68 -6.45 6.74
N ILE A 161 26.19 -5.37 7.37
CA ILE A 161 26.91 -4.72 8.47
C ILE A 161 27.09 -5.66 9.66
N LYS A 162 26.05 -6.42 10.04
CA LYS A 162 26.18 -7.41 11.14
C LYS A 162 27.23 -8.48 10.87
N VAL A 163 27.29 -8.99 9.64
CA VAL A 163 28.29 -9.97 9.25
C VAL A 163 29.69 -9.36 9.32
N SER A 164 29.88 -8.17 8.74
CA SER A 164 31.18 -7.47 8.80
C SER A 164 31.61 -7.12 10.21
N LEU A 165 30.69 -6.80 11.12
CA LEU A 165 30.95 -6.56 12.54
C LEU A 165 31.42 -7.84 13.23
N ALA A 166 30.70 -8.95 13.06
CA ALA A 166 31.08 -10.24 13.64
C ALA A 166 32.47 -10.70 13.15
N GLU A 167 32.78 -10.49 11.87
CA GLU A 167 34.10 -10.77 11.30
C GLU A 167 35.20 -9.87 11.88
N PHE A 168 34.89 -8.60 12.13
CA PHE A 168 35.84 -7.66 12.73
C PHE A 168 36.13 -8.01 14.20
N ASP A 169 35.10 -8.27 15.00
CA ASP A 169 35.25 -8.67 16.41
C ASP A 169 36.08 -9.95 16.53
N GLU A 170 35.86 -10.92 15.65
CA GLU A 170 36.65 -12.14 15.61
C GLU A 170 38.12 -11.88 15.26
N LYS A 171 38.40 -10.95 14.33
CA LYS A 171 39.77 -10.53 14.03
C LYS A 171 40.44 -9.85 15.23
N VAL A 172 39.74 -8.96 15.94
CA VAL A 172 40.27 -8.31 17.14
C VAL A 172 40.57 -9.34 18.23
N ARG A 173 39.65 -10.30 18.45
CA ARG A 173 39.85 -11.41 19.40
C ARG A 173 41.09 -12.23 19.05
N GLN A 174 41.29 -12.50 17.77
CA GLN A 174 42.45 -13.25 17.30
C GLN A 174 43.76 -12.48 17.51
N ILE A 175 43.76 -11.16 17.24
CA ILE A 175 44.91 -10.28 17.53
C ILE A 175 45.24 -10.29 19.02
N ASP A 176 44.26 -10.15 19.92
CA ASP A 176 44.51 -10.19 21.38
C ASP A 176 45.13 -11.52 21.81
N LEU A 177 44.61 -12.63 21.29
CA LEU A 177 45.17 -13.97 21.55
C LEU A 177 46.62 -14.10 21.08
N ASP A 178 46.91 -13.62 19.87
CA ASP A 178 48.25 -13.68 19.30
C ASP A 178 49.22 -12.77 20.05
N LEU A 179 48.76 -11.58 20.48
CA LEU A 179 49.53 -10.65 21.30
C LEU A 179 49.88 -11.26 22.67
N ARG A 180 48.90 -11.90 23.33
CA ARG A 180 49.13 -12.61 24.61
C ARG A 180 50.11 -13.77 24.46
N LYS A 181 50.01 -14.54 23.37
CA LYS A 181 50.98 -15.61 23.06
C LYS A 181 52.38 -15.04 22.85
N ALA A 182 52.51 -13.94 22.12
CA ALA A 182 53.78 -13.29 21.88
C ALA A 182 54.42 -12.78 23.18
N ILE A 183 53.64 -12.12 24.06
CA ILE A 183 54.10 -11.66 25.38
C ILE A 183 54.57 -12.84 26.24
N LYS A 184 53.79 -13.93 26.29
CA LYS A 184 54.16 -15.13 27.05
C LYS A 184 55.46 -15.74 26.53
N GLY A 185 55.60 -15.87 25.21
CA GLY A 185 56.82 -16.38 24.58
C GLY A 185 58.03 -15.47 24.79
N PHE A 186 57.83 -14.15 24.92
CA PHE A 186 58.89 -13.20 25.24
C PHE A 186 59.36 -13.37 26.70
N ASN A 187 58.43 -13.47 27.65
CA ASN A 187 58.75 -13.68 29.07
C ASN A 187 59.41 -15.04 29.33
N GLU A 188 59.06 -16.09 28.57
CA GLU A 188 59.68 -17.41 28.69
C GLU A 188 61.08 -17.49 28.03
N LYS A 189 61.38 -16.60 27.07
CA LYS A 189 62.68 -16.54 26.37
C LYS A 189 63.66 -15.51 26.91
N SER A 190 63.23 -14.67 27.86
CA SER A 190 64.09 -13.76 28.60
C SER A 190 64.29 -14.34 30.01
N PRO A 191 65.15 -15.36 30.20
CA PRO A 191 65.55 -15.74 31.53
C PRO A 191 66.38 -14.59 32.11
N GLU A 192 66.06 -14.20 33.35
CA GLU A 192 66.98 -13.46 34.21
C GLU A 192 68.33 -14.18 34.32
#